data_AF-A0A9E3RNC5-F1
#
_entry.id   AF-A0A9E3RNC5-F1
#
_cell.length_a   1.000
_cell.length_b   1.000
_cell.length_c   1.000
_cell.angle_alpha   90.00
_cell.angle_beta   90.00
_cell.angle_gamma   90.00
#
_symmetry.space_group_name_H-M   'P 1'
#
loop_
_entity.id
_entity.type
_entity.pdbx_description
1 polymer ?
#
loop_
_entity_poly.entity_id
_entity_poly.type
_entity_poly.pdbx_seq_one_letter_code
_entity_poly.pdbx_strand_id
1 'polypeptide(L)'
;MPNRFVVCCTVILLVSACSVLSQTSDDPPIPQHPKVLKPEDAVKADTSLKPVKIIEDSLPGGSPSNAYHPLQDTNYFRAMRLRIPNGVRFTLDAKRTLTNIEMVRRAQQETPWQIAMRNMQVPEQAYTPDPRENVQHQLAIQNSMAAPLFKPAQIAGMSVTLGQIASVLGLAEDVTPRVQFTLPEVTTVTVVVYSTNAMVVRTILTKSLQPGRYEITWDGFNDKGKLLPDGDYVIEARLGEGSSVRKRCVLGATN
;
A
#
# COMPACT_ATOMS: atom_id res chain seq x y z
N MET A 1 54.91 63.13 52.30
CA MET A 1 55.27 63.09 50.87
C MET A 1 56.28 61.97 50.67
N PRO A 2 56.33 61.30 49.51
CA PRO A 2 55.30 60.83 48.57
C PRO A 2 55.22 59.27 48.65
N ASN A 3 54.37 58.48 47.99
CA ASN A 3 53.87 58.53 46.63
C ASN A 3 52.56 57.74 46.56
N ARG A 4 51.58 58.32 45.87
CA ARG A 4 50.32 57.70 45.45
C ARG A 4 50.56 56.86 44.19
N PHE A 5 49.53 56.11 43.82
CA PHE A 5 49.30 55.39 42.55
C PHE A 5 49.63 53.90 42.58
N VAL A 6 48.71 53.14 41.95
CA VAL A 6 48.69 51.68 41.82
C VAL A 6 48.25 51.03 43.14
N VAL A 7 46.97 50.72 43.38
CA VAL A 7 46.16 49.68 42.72
C VAL A 7 44.68 50.02 42.96
N CYS A 8 44.05 50.77 42.06
CA CYS A 8 42.60 51.00 42.05
C CYS A 8 41.94 50.48 40.76
N CYS A 9 42.64 49.60 40.03
CA CYS A 9 42.21 49.11 38.70
C CYS A 9 41.96 47.59 38.64
N THR A 10 42.03 46.86 39.76
CA THR A 10 41.89 45.38 39.78
C THR A 10 40.60 44.87 40.45
N VAL A 11 39.64 45.75 40.76
CA VAL A 11 38.34 45.37 41.35
C VAL A 11 37.18 45.51 40.36
N ILE A 12 37.38 46.11 39.18
CA ILE A 12 36.31 46.33 38.18
C ILE A 12 36.40 45.35 36.99
N LEU A 13 37.46 44.53 36.87
CA LEU A 13 37.61 43.52 35.81
C LEU A 13 37.20 42.09 36.21
N LEU A 14 36.68 41.87 37.42
CA LEU A 14 36.26 40.54 37.91
C LEU A 14 34.74 40.39 38.08
N VAL A 15 33.95 41.42 37.71
CA VAL A 15 32.47 41.37 37.74
C VAL A 15 31.87 41.31 36.31
N SER A 16 32.69 41.42 35.26
CA SER A 16 32.21 41.42 33.86
C SER A 16 32.56 40.16 33.06
N ALA A 17 32.83 39.03 33.73
CA ALA A 17 33.15 37.75 33.08
C ALA A 17 32.39 36.53 33.64
N CYS A 18 31.34 36.74 34.44
CA CYS A 18 30.50 35.64 34.94
C CYS A 18 29.01 35.94 34.78
N SER A 19 28.63 36.26 33.54
CA SER A 19 27.26 36.16 33.07
C SER A 19 27.27 35.98 31.55
N VAL A 20 28.07 35.02 31.08
CA VAL A 20 27.73 34.31 29.84
C VAL A 20 26.78 33.21 30.29
N LEU A 21 25.49 33.50 30.16
CA LEU A 21 24.49 32.44 30.05
C LEU A 21 25.03 31.46 29.00
N SER A 22 25.34 30.23 29.39
CA SER A 22 25.11 29.13 28.47
C SER A 22 23.61 29.15 28.22
N GLN A 23 23.20 29.87 27.17
CA GLN A 23 22.06 29.43 26.39
C GLN A 23 22.47 28.08 25.81
N THR A 24 22.32 27.02 26.62
CA THR A 24 21.83 25.78 26.05
C THR A 24 20.51 26.19 25.42
N SER A 25 20.48 26.28 24.09
CA SER A 25 19.23 26.24 23.39
C SER A 25 18.58 24.92 23.80
N ASP A 26 17.73 24.98 24.82
CA ASP A 26 16.63 24.04 25.00
C ASP A 26 15.68 24.29 23.82
N ASP A 27 16.15 23.95 22.62
CA ASP A 27 15.23 23.61 21.55
C ASP A 27 14.49 22.38 22.08
N PRO A 28 13.15 22.41 22.17
CA PRO A 28 12.41 21.19 22.48
C PRO A 28 12.87 20.12 21.49
N PRO A 29 13.14 18.87 21.93
CA PRO A 29 13.53 17.83 20.99
C PRO A 29 12.48 17.82 19.89
N ILE A 30 12.90 18.18 18.68
CA ILE A 30 12.03 18.21 17.50
C ILE A 30 11.30 16.87 17.52
N PRO A 31 9.95 16.83 17.51
CA PRO A 31 9.23 15.57 17.46
C PRO A 31 9.71 14.87 16.19
N GLN A 32 10.59 13.89 16.36
CA GLN A 32 11.06 13.10 15.25
C GLN A 32 9.83 12.36 14.76
N HIS A 33 9.30 12.78 13.62
CA HIS A 33 8.25 12.03 12.95
C HIS A 33 8.72 10.57 12.88
N PRO A 34 7.86 9.58 13.21
CA PRO A 34 8.23 8.18 13.11
C PRO A 34 8.80 7.96 11.71
N LYS A 35 10.04 7.45 11.66
CA LYS A 35 10.78 7.29 10.41
C LYS A 35 9.90 6.49 9.45
N VAL A 36 9.50 7.10 8.34
CA VAL A 36 8.73 6.41 7.29
C VAL A 36 9.63 5.33 6.73
N LEU A 37 9.35 4.08 7.10
CA LEU A 37 10.12 2.92 6.65
C LEU A 37 9.90 2.75 5.15
N LYS A 38 10.97 2.78 4.37
CA LYS A 38 10.90 2.44 2.94
C LYS A 38 10.82 0.92 2.79
N PRO A 39 10.26 0.39 1.68
CA PRO A 39 10.18 -1.06 1.44
C PRO A 39 11.54 -1.77 1.56
N GLU A 40 12.62 -1.08 1.19
CA GLU A 40 14.01 -1.54 1.34
C GLU A 40 14.47 -1.72 2.80
N ASP A 41 13.90 -0.97 3.74
CA ASP A 41 14.21 -1.06 5.17
C ASP A 41 13.53 -2.27 5.82
N ALA A 42 12.38 -2.71 5.28
CA ALA A 42 11.65 -3.89 5.77
C ALA A 42 12.34 -5.21 5.38
N VAL A 43 13.03 -5.25 4.23
CA VAL A 43 13.84 -6.41 3.81
C VAL A 43 15.12 -6.52 4.66
N LYS A 44 15.64 -5.39 5.15
CA LYS A 44 16.81 -5.34 6.03
C LYS A 44 16.49 -5.60 7.50
N ALA A 45 15.21 -5.58 7.89
CA ALA A 45 14.79 -5.69 9.29
C ALA A 45 15.32 -6.97 9.96
N ASP A 46 15.32 -8.09 9.23
CA ASP A 46 15.74 -9.40 9.76
C ASP A 46 17.26 -9.54 9.90
N THR A 47 18.04 -8.77 9.14
CA THR A 47 19.52 -8.77 9.19
C THR A 47 20.08 -7.62 10.04
N SER A 48 19.21 -6.73 10.55
CA SER A 48 19.60 -5.56 11.35
C SER A 48 19.55 -5.80 12.85
N LEU A 49 19.32 -7.04 13.30
CA LEU A 49 19.60 -7.42 14.69
C LEU A 49 21.07 -7.07 14.92
N LYS A 50 21.31 -5.93 15.59
CA LYS A 50 22.60 -5.59 16.18
C LYS A 50 23.09 -6.89 16.80
N PRO A 51 24.33 -7.35 16.52
CA PRO A 51 24.81 -8.58 17.13
C PRO A 51 24.51 -8.43 18.61
N VAL A 52 23.66 -9.32 19.15
CA VAL A 52 23.33 -9.31 20.57
C VAL A 52 24.69 -9.29 21.22
N LYS A 53 25.03 -8.16 21.84
CA LYS A 53 26.32 -8.03 22.51
C LYS A 53 26.25 -9.13 23.54
N ILE A 54 26.99 -10.21 23.34
CA ILE A 54 27.08 -11.26 24.33
C ILE A 54 27.77 -10.55 25.49
N ILE A 55 26.97 -10.07 26.42
CA ILE A 55 27.48 -9.52 27.66
C ILE A 55 28.03 -10.77 28.35
N GLU A 56 29.35 -10.87 28.44
CA GLU A 56 30.05 -12.01 29.06
C GLU A 56 29.49 -12.33 30.46
N ASP A 57 28.86 -11.34 31.10
CA ASP A 57 28.08 -11.38 32.35
C ASP A 57 26.86 -12.34 32.34
N SER A 58 26.47 -12.90 31.19
CA SER A 58 25.31 -13.79 31.08
C SER A 58 25.68 -15.26 31.28
N LEU A 59 26.99 -15.58 31.28
CA LEU A 59 27.47 -16.94 31.46
C LEU A 59 27.55 -17.28 32.96
N PRO A 60 27.05 -18.45 33.39
CA PRO A 60 27.19 -18.87 34.78
C PRO A 60 28.67 -18.95 35.18
N GLY A 61 29.12 -18.03 36.04
CA GLY A 61 30.51 -17.92 36.49
C GLY A 61 31.32 -16.75 35.91
N GLY A 62 30.77 -16.00 34.95
CA GLY A 62 31.37 -14.74 34.48
C GLY A 62 31.11 -13.61 35.49
N SER A 63 32.16 -12.97 35.99
CA SER A 63 32.05 -11.71 36.75
C SER A 63 32.62 -10.59 35.88
N PRO A 64 32.01 -9.38 35.85
CA PRO A 64 32.41 -8.26 34.98
C PRO A 64 33.81 -7.69 35.29
N SER A 65 34.46 -8.17 36.34
CA SER A 65 35.85 -7.92 36.64
C SER A 65 36.60 -9.24 36.68
N ASN A 66 37.77 -9.33 36.05
CA ASN A 66 38.78 -10.36 36.31
C ASN A 66 39.22 -10.45 37.81
N ALA A 67 38.59 -9.67 38.71
CA ALA A 67 38.78 -9.75 40.14
C ALA A 67 38.00 -10.95 40.69
N TYR A 68 38.74 -11.99 41.06
CA TYR A 68 38.25 -13.07 41.88
C TYR A 68 37.70 -12.51 43.20
N HIS A 69 36.50 -12.93 43.60
CA HIS A 69 35.97 -12.54 44.90
C HIS A 69 36.82 -13.23 45.99
N PRO A 70 37.22 -12.58 47.10
CA PRO A 70 37.98 -13.23 48.19
C PRO A 70 37.35 -14.53 48.75
N LEU A 71 36.04 -14.71 48.51
CA LEU A 71 35.28 -15.90 48.90
C LEU A 71 35.44 -17.06 47.91
N GLN A 72 35.77 -16.80 46.63
CA GLN A 72 36.01 -17.84 45.63
C GLN A 72 37.23 -18.68 45.99
N ASP A 73 38.36 -18.04 46.30
CA ASP A 73 39.59 -18.73 46.73
C ASP A 73 39.37 -19.47 48.04
N THR A 74 38.70 -18.83 49.01
CA THR A 74 38.36 -19.45 50.30
C THR A 74 37.49 -20.70 50.11
N ASN A 75 36.48 -20.65 49.23
CA ASN A 75 35.62 -21.79 48.92
C ASN A 75 36.38 -22.86 48.14
N TYR A 76 37.26 -22.48 47.22
CA TYR A 76 38.11 -23.40 46.48
C TYR A 76 39.03 -24.19 47.44
N PHE A 77 39.75 -23.50 48.33
CA PHE A 77 40.59 -24.15 49.33
C PHE A 77 39.78 -24.98 50.33
N ARG A 78 38.60 -24.50 50.77
CA ARG A 78 37.69 -25.28 51.63
C ARG A 78 37.28 -26.58 50.95
N ALA A 79 36.97 -26.52 49.67
CA ALA A 79 36.58 -27.69 48.90
C ALA A 79 37.77 -28.61 48.56
N MET A 80 38.99 -28.09 48.43
CA MET A 80 40.22 -28.91 48.33
C MET A 80 40.54 -29.66 49.64
N ARG A 81 40.10 -29.14 50.80
CA ARG A 81 40.21 -29.83 52.10
C ARG A 81 39.19 -30.96 52.26
N LEU A 82 38.12 -30.98 51.44
CA LEU A 82 37.17 -32.08 51.45
C LEU A 82 37.81 -33.30 50.79
N ARG A 83 37.84 -34.42 51.50
CA ARG A 83 38.42 -35.69 51.02
C ARG A 83 37.45 -36.43 50.07
N ILE A 84 36.94 -35.73 49.06
CA ILE A 84 35.97 -36.23 48.07
C ILE A 84 36.72 -36.44 46.75
N PRO A 85 36.52 -37.56 46.01
CA PRO A 85 37.10 -37.74 44.69
C PRO A 85 36.69 -36.63 43.71
N ASN A 86 37.63 -36.17 42.87
CA ASN A 86 37.40 -35.05 41.93
C ASN A 86 36.16 -35.25 41.03
N GLY A 87 35.91 -36.48 40.57
CA GLY A 87 34.73 -36.79 39.76
C GLY A 87 33.40 -36.61 40.50
N VAL A 88 33.35 -36.96 41.79
CA VAL A 88 32.16 -36.77 42.63
C VAL A 88 31.93 -35.28 42.89
N ARG A 89 33.00 -34.50 43.08
CA ARG A 89 32.92 -33.05 43.25
C ARG A 89 32.38 -32.36 41.98
N PHE A 90 32.95 -32.68 40.82
CA PHE A 90 32.49 -32.12 39.54
C PHE A 90 31.00 -32.44 39.28
N THR A 91 30.59 -33.69 39.51
CA THR A 91 29.19 -34.08 39.30
C THR A 91 28.22 -33.36 40.24
N LEU A 92 28.61 -33.09 41.49
CA LEU A 92 27.80 -32.32 42.43
C LEU A 92 27.70 -30.84 42.03
N ASP A 93 28.82 -30.23 41.65
CA ASP A 93 28.86 -28.84 41.19
C ASP A 93 28.07 -28.65 39.88
N ALA A 94 28.17 -29.60 38.94
CA ALA A 94 27.37 -29.62 37.72
C ALA A 94 25.88 -29.72 38.03
N LYS A 95 25.46 -30.64 38.91
CA LYS A 95 24.05 -30.75 39.34
C LYS A 95 23.54 -29.45 39.94
N ARG A 96 24.29 -28.84 40.86
CA ARG A 96 23.92 -27.56 41.50
C ARG A 96 23.79 -26.45 40.47
N THR A 97 24.70 -26.39 39.52
CA THR A 97 24.71 -25.36 38.46
C THR A 97 23.51 -25.52 37.54
N LEU A 98 23.21 -26.74 37.10
CA LEU A 98 22.02 -27.03 36.29
C LEU A 98 20.72 -26.65 37.01
N THR A 99 20.59 -27.01 38.29
CA THR A 99 19.43 -26.61 39.10
C THR A 99 19.30 -25.09 39.19
N ASN A 100 20.40 -24.38 39.43
CA ASN A 100 20.39 -22.91 39.47
C ASN A 100 19.98 -22.32 38.12
N ILE A 101 20.51 -22.84 37.01
CA ILE A 101 20.14 -22.42 35.65
C ILE A 101 18.65 -22.64 35.41
N GLU A 102 18.11 -23.80 35.81
CA GLU A 102 16.69 -24.10 35.67
C GLU A 102 15.82 -23.17 36.53
N MET A 103 16.24 -22.86 37.75
CA MET A 103 15.52 -21.91 38.60
C MET A 103 15.51 -20.51 38.01
N VAL A 104 16.65 -20.03 37.49
CA VAL A 104 16.73 -18.74 36.80
C VAL A 104 15.86 -18.74 35.54
N ARG A 105 15.90 -19.81 34.74
CA ARG A 105 15.07 -19.95 33.54
C ARG A 105 13.58 -19.91 33.90
N ARG A 106 13.14 -20.63 34.93
CA ARG A 106 11.74 -20.62 35.39
C ARG A 106 11.34 -19.26 35.96
N ALA A 107 12.24 -18.57 36.65
CA ALA A 107 11.98 -17.23 37.17
C ALA A 107 11.86 -16.18 36.04
N GLN A 108 12.55 -16.39 34.91
CA GLN A 108 12.44 -15.56 33.71
C GLN A 108 11.24 -15.92 32.83
N GLN A 109 10.70 -17.13 32.95
CA GLN A 109 9.50 -17.53 32.23
C GLN A 109 8.28 -16.80 32.82
N GLU A 110 7.54 -16.12 31.95
CA GLU A 110 6.29 -15.49 32.33
C GLU A 110 5.28 -16.56 32.73
N THR A 111 4.48 -16.26 33.76
CA THR A 111 3.35 -17.12 34.12
C THR A 111 2.30 -17.12 32.99
N PRO A 112 1.53 -18.20 32.80
CA PRO A 112 0.45 -18.23 31.81
C PRO A 112 -0.55 -17.06 31.95
N TRP A 113 -0.79 -16.61 33.19
CA TRP A 113 -1.63 -15.45 33.47
C TRP A 113 -0.99 -14.13 33.01
N GLN A 114 0.31 -13.95 33.22
CA GLN A 114 1.04 -12.77 32.70
C GLN A 114 1.05 -12.76 31.17
N ILE A 115 1.24 -13.92 30.54
CA ILE A 115 1.14 -14.07 29.08
C ILE A 115 -0.26 -13.68 28.61
N ALA A 116 -1.31 -14.14 29.29
CA ALA A 116 -2.69 -13.79 28.96
C ALA A 116 -2.95 -12.27 29.11
N MET A 117 -2.51 -11.66 30.21
CA MET A 117 -2.65 -10.21 30.44
C MET A 117 -1.91 -9.38 29.40
N ARG A 118 -0.71 -9.81 28.97
CA ARG A 118 0.04 -9.18 27.88
C ARG A 118 -0.71 -9.29 26.55
N ASN A 119 -1.26 -10.45 26.24
CA ASN A 119 -2.02 -10.65 25.00
C ASN A 119 -3.34 -9.86 24.98
N MET A 120 -3.95 -9.64 26.15
CA MET A 120 -5.15 -8.79 26.30
C MET A 120 -4.83 -7.31 26.10
N GLN A 121 -3.58 -6.89 26.29
CA GLN A 121 -3.10 -5.53 26.03
C GLN A 121 -2.67 -5.41 24.56
N VAL A 122 -3.66 -5.47 23.67
CA VAL A 122 -3.46 -5.25 22.23
C VAL A 122 -3.11 -3.76 22.02
N PRO A 123 -1.96 -3.44 21.40
CA PRO A 123 -1.57 -2.04 21.17
C PRO A 123 -2.55 -1.36 20.23
N GLU A 124 -2.76 -0.05 20.39
CA GLU A 124 -3.67 0.74 19.55
C GLU A 124 -3.40 0.59 18.04
N GLN A 125 -2.12 0.41 17.67
CA GLN A 125 -1.67 0.22 16.29
C GLN A 125 -2.26 -1.04 15.63
N ALA A 126 -2.64 -2.05 16.40
CA ALA A 126 -3.26 -3.27 15.85
C ALA A 126 -4.72 -3.05 15.41
N TYR A 127 -5.35 -1.95 15.81
CA TYR A 127 -6.69 -1.56 15.34
C TYR A 127 -6.65 -0.68 14.09
N THR A 128 -5.46 -0.26 13.67
CA THR A 128 -5.27 0.50 12.43
C THR A 128 -4.68 -0.39 11.35
N PRO A 129 -5.21 -0.39 10.12
CA PRO A 129 -4.67 -1.21 9.04
C PRO A 129 -3.22 -0.84 8.70
N ASP A 130 -2.39 -1.86 8.48
CA ASP A 130 -1.05 -1.66 7.92
C ASP A 130 -1.16 -1.21 6.45
N PRO A 131 -0.29 -0.30 5.96
CA PRO A 131 -0.10 -0.06 4.53
C PRO A 131 -0.12 -1.32 3.65
N ARG A 132 0.49 -2.44 4.10
CA ARG A 132 0.47 -3.72 3.38
C ARG A 132 -0.94 -4.31 3.28
N GLU A 133 -1.72 -4.25 4.36
CA GLU A 133 -3.10 -4.72 4.39
C GLU A 133 -3.98 -3.86 3.48
N ASN A 134 -3.80 -2.54 3.49
CA ASN A 134 -4.51 -1.64 2.59
C ASN A 134 -4.26 -2.00 1.12
N VAL A 135 -3.00 -2.25 0.75
CA VAL A 135 -2.63 -2.67 -0.62
C VAL A 135 -3.23 -4.04 -0.95
N GLN A 136 -3.12 -5.00 -0.03
CA GLN A 136 -3.67 -6.35 -0.22
C GLN A 136 -5.19 -6.31 -0.39
N HIS A 137 -5.88 -5.52 0.41
CA HIS A 137 -7.31 -5.28 0.33
C HIS A 137 -7.70 -4.66 -1.03
N GLN A 138 -6.94 -3.66 -1.49
CA GLN A 138 -7.18 -3.03 -2.79
C GLN A 138 -6.98 -4.02 -3.95
N LEU A 139 -5.93 -4.85 -3.91
CA LEU A 139 -5.70 -5.90 -4.88
C LEU A 139 -6.83 -6.94 -4.89
N ALA A 140 -7.34 -7.33 -3.72
CA ALA A 140 -8.47 -8.25 -3.61
C ALA A 140 -9.72 -7.68 -4.30
N ILE A 141 -10.03 -6.40 -4.08
CA ILE A 141 -11.12 -5.70 -4.78
C ILE A 141 -10.90 -5.72 -6.29
N GLN A 142 -9.70 -5.34 -6.76
CA GLN A 142 -9.39 -5.31 -8.19
C GLN A 142 -9.54 -6.69 -8.85
N ASN A 143 -9.03 -7.73 -8.21
CA ASN A 143 -9.13 -9.10 -8.69
C ASN A 143 -10.59 -9.58 -8.74
N SER A 144 -11.41 -9.18 -7.76
CA SER A 144 -12.84 -9.53 -7.73
C SER A 144 -13.66 -8.84 -8.82
N MET A 145 -13.23 -7.65 -9.27
CA MET A 145 -13.90 -6.89 -10.33
C MET A 145 -13.44 -7.29 -11.72
N ALA A 146 -12.29 -7.97 -11.87
CA ALA A 146 -11.72 -8.28 -13.17
C ALA A 146 -12.66 -9.17 -14.01
N ALA A 147 -13.12 -8.66 -15.14
CA ALA A 147 -13.92 -9.39 -16.12
C ALA A 147 -13.05 -9.83 -17.31
N PRO A 148 -13.28 -11.02 -17.90
CA PRO A 148 -12.44 -11.54 -18.99
C PRO A 148 -12.48 -10.70 -20.28
N LEU A 149 -13.55 -9.95 -20.51
CA LEU A 149 -13.74 -9.13 -21.72
C LEU A 149 -13.40 -7.65 -21.53
N PHE A 150 -13.24 -7.18 -20.29
CA PHE A 150 -12.87 -5.80 -20.01
C PHE A 150 -12.23 -5.68 -18.62
N LYS A 151 -11.21 -4.83 -18.50
CA LYS A 151 -10.76 -4.36 -17.18
C LYS A 151 -11.74 -3.26 -16.78
N PRO A 152 -12.58 -3.41 -15.73
CA PRO A 152 -13.32 -2.26 -15.22
C PRO A 152 -12.27 -1.26 -14.79
N ALA A 153 -12.17 -0.20 -15.56
CA ALA A 153 -11.24 0.84 -15.25
C ALA A 153 -11.76 1.44 -13.93
N GLN A 154 -10.99 1.30 -12.85
CA GLN A 154 -11.16 2.09 -11.63
C GLN A 154 -10.80 3.54 -11.98
N ILE A 155 -11.56 4.15 -12.89
CA ILE A 155 -11.40 5.54 -13.25
C ILE A 155 -12.14 6.28 -12.17
N ALA A 156 -11.37 6.86 -11.25
CA ALA A 156 -11.85 7.78 -10.24
C ALA A 156 -12.80 8.80 -10.90
N GLY A 157 -14.11 8.64 -10.67
CA GLY A 157 -15.15 9.56 -11.14
C GLY A 157 -15.93 9.17 -12.40
N MET A 158 -15.70 8.01 -13.03
CA MET A 158 -16.59 7.57 -14.13
C MET A 158 -17.77 6.74 -13.62
N SER A 159 -18.99 7.26 -13.79
CA SER A 159 -20.22 6.49 -13.60
C SER A 159 -20.51 5.66 -14.85
N VAL A 160 -20.44 4.33 -14.75
CA VAL A 160 -20.98 3.44 -15.78
C VAL A 160 -22.50 3.43 -15.62
N THR A 161 -23.23 3.78 -16.67
CA THR A 161 -24.70 3.81 -16.61
C THR A 161 -25.27 2.40 -16.76
N LEU A 162 -26.44 2.15 -16.16
CA LEU A 162 -27.18 0.87 -16.31
C LEU A 162 -27.41 0.50 -17.79
N GLY A 163 -27.61 1.49 -18.66
CA GLY A 163 -27.76 1.27 -20.10
C GLY A 163 -26.50 0.70 -20.77
N GLN A 164 -25.30 1.13 -20.35
CA GLN A 164 -24.04 0.58 -20.86
C GLN A 164 -23.80 -0.86 -20.39
N ILE A 165 -24.21 -1.21 -19.17
CA ILE A 165 -24.14 -2.59 -18.66
C ILE A 165 -25.13 -3.47 -19.43
N ALA A 166 -26.35 -2.96 -19.63
CA ALA A 166 -27.39 -3.68 -20.36
C ALA A 166 -26.97 -3.94 -21.82
N SER A 167 -26.29 -3.00 -22.48
CA SER A 167 -25.82 -3.21 -23.86
C SER A 167 -24.73 -4.27 -23.95
N VAL A 168 -23.80 -4.32 -22.99
CA VAL A 168 -22.77 -5.38 -22.92
C VAL A 168 -23.40 -6.76 -22.70
N LEU A 169 -24.44 -6.83 -21.88
CA LEU A 169 -25.15 -8.09 -21.58
C LEU A 169 -26.18 -8.49 -22.65
N GLY A 170 -26.34 -7.69 -23.72
CA GLY A 170 -27.37 -7.91 -24.73
C GLY A 170 -28.80 -7.69 -24.23
N LEU A 171 -28.96 -7.05 -23.08
CA LEU A 171 -30.25 -6.69 -22.47
C LEU A 171 -30.78 -5.35 -23.00
N ALA A 172 -29.92 -4.53 -23.59
CA ALA A 172 -30.28 -3.31 -24.30
C ALA A 172 -29.65 -3.29 -25.70
N GLU A 173 -30.46 -2.94 -26.70
CA GLU A 173 -29.98 -2.68 -28.05
C GLU A 173 -29.59 -1.20 -28.18
N ASP A 174 -28.50 -0.90 -28.90
CA ASP A 174 -28.18 0.47 -29.29
C ASP A 174 -29.14 0.92 -30.40
N VAL A 175 -30.10 1.78 -30.06
CA VAL A 175 -31.11 2.32 -30.99
C VAL A 175 -30.78 3.72 -31.50
N THR A 176 -29.54 4.20 -31.31
CA THR A 176 -29.14 5.52 -31.80
C THR A 176 -29.15 5.58 -33.34
N PRO A 177 -29.44 6.75 -33.95
CA PRO A 177 -29.40 6.95 -35.40
C PRO A 177 -27.96 7.04 -35.94
N ARG A 178 -27.05 6.20 -35.42
CA ARG A 178 -25.64 6.13 -35.79
C ARG A 178 -25.32 4.71 -36.24
N VAL A 179 -24.70 4.55 -37.39
CA VAL A 179 -24.26 3.24 -37.89
C VAL A 179 -22.75 3.26 -38.10
N GLN A 180 -22.07 2.24 -37.57
CA GLN A 180 -20.63 2.05 -37.72
C GLN A 180 -20.37 0.79 -38.54
N PHE A 181 -19.46 0.89 -39.50
CA PHE A 181 -19.03 -0.25 -40.32
C PHE A 181 -17.55 -0.09 -40.69
N THR A 182 -16.92 -1.22 -41.01
CA THR A 182 -15.50 -1.28 -41.40
C THR A 182 -15.41 -1.85 -42.81
N LEU A 183 -14.64 -1.18 -43.66
CA LEU A 183 -14.39 -1.55 -45.05
C LEU A 183 -12.98 -2.15 -45.18
N PRO A 184 -12.84 -3.41 -45.63
CA PRO A 184 -11.53 -4.03 -45.86
C PRO A 184 -10.87 -3.57 -47.16
N GLU A 185 -11.66 -3.14 -48.15
CA GLU A 185 -11.20 -2.72 -49.48
C GLU A 185 -12.03 -1.54 -49.99
N VAL A 186 -11.68 -1.02 -51.17
CA VAL A 186 -12.42 0.07 -51.81
C VAL A 186 -13.78 -0.45 -52.26
N THR A 187 -14.87 0.09 -51.71
CA THR A 187 -16.23 -0.40 -51.99
C THR A 187 -17.21 0.75 -52.16
N THR A 188 -18.15 0.59 -53.10
CA THR A 188 -19.30 1.49 -53.24
C THR A 188 -20.27 1.25 -52.10
N VAL A 189 -20.41 2.23 -51.22
CA VAL A 189 -21.31 2.19 -50.07
C VAL A 189 -22.57 2.98 -50.38
N THR A 190 -23.72 2.36 -50.14
CA THR A 190 -25.03 3.01 -50.20
C THR A 190 -25.72 2.87 -48.87
N VAL A 191 -26.04 4.00 -48.23
CA VAL A 191 -26.72 4.00 -46.92
C VAL A 191 -28.12 4.57 -47.07
N VAL A 192 -29.09 3.72 -46.73
CA VAL A 192 -30.52 3.96 -46.93
C VAL A 192 -31.24 3.80 -45.61
N VAL A 193 -32.20 4.69 -45.36
CA VAL A 193 -33.08 4.63 -44.19
C VAL A 193 -34.45 4.16 -44.63
N TYR A 194 -34.97 3.14 -43.93
CA TYR A 194 -36.30 2.58 -44.14
C TYR A 194 -37.23 2.90 -42.97
N SER A 195 -38.50 3.08 -43.30
CA SER A 195 -39.61 3.05 -42.35
C SER A 195 -39.94 1.60 -41.95
N THR A 196 -40.66 1.40 -40.85
CA THR A 196 -41.26 0.11 -40.44
C THR A 196 -42.05 -0.59 -41.55
N ASN A 197 -42.62 0.17 -42.49
CA ASN A 197 -43.32 -0.35 -43.67
C ASN A 197 -42.38 -0.72 -44.85
N ALA A 198 -41.06 -0.85 -44.60
CA ALA A 198 -40.03 -1.11 -45.60
C ALA A 198 -39.94 -0.08 -46.76
N MET A 199 -40.51 1.12 -46.56
CA MET A 199 -40.40 2.21 -47.52
C MET A 199 -39.10 2.99 -47.33
N VAL A 200 -38.42 3.31 -48.43
CA VAL A 200 -37.23 4.18 -48.41
C VAL A 200 -37.65 5.60 -48.03
N VAL A 201 -37.06 6.12 -46.96
CA VAL A 201 -37.35 7.45 -46.42
C VAL A 201 -36.28 8.46 -46.83
N ARG A 202 -35.02 8.02 -46.84
CA ARG A 202 -33.87 8.83 -47.23
C ARG A 202 -32.71 7.97 -47.69
N THR A 203 -31.99 8.47 -48.69
CA THR A 203 -30.65 7.96 -49.03
C THR A 203 -29.61 8.93 -48.49
N ILE A 204 -28.85 8.52 -47.49
CA ILE A 204 -27.89 9.40 -46.81
C ILE A 204 -26.65 9.62 -47.68
N LEU A 205 -26.10 8.53 -48.21
CA LEU A 205 -24.93 8.60 -49.08
C LEU A 205 -24.90 7.44 -50.07
N THR A 206 -24.34 7.72 -51.23
CA THR A 206 -24.00 6.74 -52.27
C THR A 206 -22.65 7.16 -52.85
N LYS A 207 -21.56 6.60 -52.33
CA LYS A 207 -20.18 6.94 -52.74
C LYS A 207 -19.24 5.74 -52.62
N SER A 208 -18.19 5.73 -53.43
CA SER A 208 -17.06 4.81 -53.26
C SER A 208 -16.15 5.32 -52.14
N LEU A 209 -15.93 4.48 -51.12
CA LEU A 209 -15.11 4.80 -49.95
C LEU A 209 -13.83 3.94 -49.96
N GLN A 210 -12.76 4.51 -49.42
CA GLN A 210 -11.48 3.82 -49.22
C GLN A 210 -11.59 2.84 -48.02
N PRO A 211 -10.69 1.86 -47.88
CA PRO A 211 -10.68 0.98 -46.71
C PRO A 211 -10.48 1.79 -45.42
N GLY A 212 -11.25 1.46 -44.39
CA GLY A 212 -11.26 2.21 -43.12
C GLY A 212 -12.52 1.98 -42.29
N ARG A 213 -12.57 2.60 -41.11
CA ARG A 213 -13.75 2.61 -40.24
C ARG A 213 -14.54 3.89 -40.50
N TYR A 214 -15.84 3.74 -40.74
CA TYR A 214 -16.74 4.87 -40.98
C TYR A 214 -17.90 4.86 -39.99
N GLU A 215 -18.30 6.06 -39.59
CA GLU A 215 -19.49 6.32 -38.79
C GLU A 215 -20.40 7.28 -39.55
N ILE A 216 -21.65 6.88 -39.75
CA ILE A 216 -22.67 7.71 -40.38
C ILE A 216 -23.76 7.97 -39.35
N THR A 217 -24.10 9.24 -39.18
CA THR A 217 -25.22 9.66 -38.34
C THR A 217 -26.35 10.15 -39.24
N TRP A 218 -27.57 9.73 -38.94
CA TRP A 218 -28.78 10.25 -39.55
C TRP A 218 -29.36 11.35 -38.67
N ASP A 219 -29.76 12.44 -39.31
CA ASP A 219 -30.30 13.67 -38.74
C ASP A 219 -31.83 13.62 -38.50
N GLY A 220 -32.52 12.54 -38.92
CA GLY A 220 -33.96 12.38 -38.76
C GLY A 220 -34.81 13.12 -39.78
N PHE A 221 -34.20 13.65 -40.85
CA PHE A 221 -34.93 14.30 -41.95
C PHE A 221 -35.06 13.35 -43.14
N ASN A 222 -36.13 13.54 -43.93
CA ASN A 222 -36.31 12.85 -45.22
C ASN A 222 -35.59 13.57 -46.38
N ASP A 223 -35.66 13.01 -47.59
CA ASP A 223 -35.06 13.60 -48.81
C ASP A 223 -35.64 15.00 -49.17
N LYS A 224 -36.82 15.33 -48.65
CA LYS A 224 -37.48 16.64 -48.86
C LYS A 224 -37.14 17.66 -47.76
N GLY A 225 -36.22 17.34 -46.85
CA GLY A 225 -35.83 18.20 -45.73
C GLY A 225 -36.90 18.34 -44.64
N LYS A 226 -37.92 17.47 -44.63
CA LYS A 226 -38.95 17.45 -43.58
C LYS A 226 -38.54 16.52 -42.46
N LEU A 227 -38.73 16.96 -41.22
CA LEU A 227 -38.55 16.14 -40.02
C LEU A 227 -39.55 14.99 -40.00
N LEU A 228 -39.07 13.80 -39.71
CA LEU A 228 -39.90 12.60 -39.59
C LEU A 228 -40.52 12.49 -38.19
N PRO A 229 -41.68 11.82 -38.07
CA PRO A 229 -42.29 11.56 -36.78
C PRO A 229 -41.40 10.65 -35.92
N ASP A 230 -41.58 10.73 -34.62
CA ASP A 230 -40.95 9.82 -33.66
C ASP A 230 -41.43 8.39 -33.90
N GLY A 231 -40.50 7.43 -33.86
CA GLY A 231 -40.79 6.03 -34.17
C GLY A 231 -39.55 5.22 -34.55
N ASP A 232 -39.77 3.93 -34.82
CA ASP A 232 -38.74 3.00 -35.28
C ASP A 232 -38.43 3.19 -36.77
N TYR A 233 -37.13 3.13 -37.07
CA TYR A 233 -36.58 3.17 -38.42
C TYR A 233 -35.45 2.13 -38.53
N VAL A 234 -35.07 1.78 -39.76
CA VAL A 234 -33.97 0.85 -40.03
C VAL A 234 -32.96 1.53 -40.94
N ILE A 235 -31.72 1.62 -40.50
CA ILE A 235 -30.60 2.07 -41.32
C ILE A 235 -29.93 0.83 -41.92
N GLU A 236 -29.85 0.78 -43.25
CA GLU A 236 -29.13 -0.25 -43.99
C GLU A 236 -27.93 0.38 -44.70
N ALA A 237 -26.72 -0.07 -44.38
CA ALA A 237 -25.52 0.22 -45.14
C ALA A 237 -25.20 -0.98 -46.04
N ARG A 238 -25.31 -0.78 -47.36
CA ARG A 238 -24.97 -1.77 -48.38
C ARG A 238 -23.52 -1.56 -48.80
N LEU A 239 -22.70 -2.58 -48.61
CA LEU A 239 -21.26 -2.62 -48.83
C LEU A 239 -20.98 -3.56 -50.02
N GLY A 240 -21.11 -3.04 -51.24
CA GLY A 240 -20.88 -3.83 -52.46
C GLY A 240 -21.90 -4.95 -52.68
N GLU A 241 -21.49 -6.04 -53.34
CA GLU A 241 -22.40 -7.09 -53.84
C GLU A 241 -22.86 -8.13 -52.79
N GLY A 242 -22.33 -8.13 -51.57
CA GLY A 242 -22.67 -9.21 -50.62
C GLY A 242 -22.72 -8.85 -49.14
N SER A 243 -22.24 -7.68 -48.74
CA SER A 243 -22.22 -7.29 -47.32
C SER A 243 -23.24 -6.18 -47.07
N SER A 244 -24.08 -6.35 -46.06
CA SER A 244 -24.99 -5.31 -45.61
C SER A 244 -25.03 -5.27 -44.09
N VAL A 245 -25.01 -4.07 -43.53
CA VAL A 245 -25.16 -3.84 -42.10
C VAL A 245 -26.52 -3.19 -41.90
N ARG A 246 -27.36 -3.81 -41.07
CA ARG A 246 -28.67 -3.29 -40.70
C ARG A 246 -28.69 -2.99 -39.22
N LYS A 247 -29.23 -1.83 -38.87
CA LYS A 247 -29.40 -1.41 -37.49
C LYS A 247 -30.77 -0.77 -37.32
N ARG A 248 -31.49 -1.15 -36.26
CA ARG A 248 -32.71 -0.46 -35.84
C ARG A 248 -32.33 0.83 -35.13
N CYS A 249 -33.03 1.92 -35.43
CA CYS A 249 -32.89 3.18 -34.73
C CYS A 249 -34.27 3.75 -34.37
N VAL A 250 -34.33 4.54 -33.30
CA VAL A 250 -35.55 5.21 -32.84
C VAL A 250 -35.35 6.72 -32.91
N LEU A 251 -36.24 7.41 -33.63
CA LEU A 251 -36.35 8.88 -33.57
C LEU A 251 -37.29 9.26 -32.42
N GLY A 252 -36.95 10.32 -31.68
CA GLY A 252 -37.71 10.79 -30.52
C GLY A 252 -37.20 10.31 -29.16
N ALA A 253 -36.20 9.41 -29.15
CA ALA A 253 -35.49 9.03 -27.94
C ALA A 253 -34.44 10.08 -27.54
N THR A 254 -34.89 11.31 -27.27
CA THR A 254 -34.14 12.26 -26.46
C THR A 254 -34.27 11.84 -25.00
N ASN A 255 -33.18 11.33 -24.42
CA ASN A 255 -32.98 11.34 -22.96
C ASN A 255 -32.85 12.77 -22.46
#